data_AF-A0A1M3KKL8-F1
#
_entry.id   AF-A0A1M3KKL8-F1
#
_cell.length_a   1.000
_cell.length_b   1.000
_cell.length_c   1.000
_cell.angle_alpha   90.00
_cell.angle_beta   90.00
_cell.angle_gamma   90.00
#
_symmetry.space_group_name_H-M   'P 1'
#
loop_
_entity.id
_entity.type
_entity.pdbx_description
1 polymer ?
#
loop_
_entity_poly.entity_id
_entity_poly.type
_entity_poly.pdbx_seq_one_letter_code
_entity_poly.pdbx_strand_id
1 'polypeptide(L)'
;MTNMERYRTLSILGAAVALSLAMVVLFVACGLVELLGGSLQVTHAWVSLFTLSSIGSPQAWLEGLFFSVAFGILTGSIFASVHNAVAARGL
;
A
#
# COMPACT_ATOMS: atom_id res chain seq x y z
N MET A 1 4.74 33.34 -23.43
CA MET A 1 5.92 32.46 -23.49
C MET A 1 6.77 32.81 -22.29
N THR A 2 6.68 32.09 -21.17
CA THR A 2 7.49 30.90 -20.92
C THR A 2 6.76 29.85 -20.07
N ASN A 3 6.97 28.60 -20.44
CA ASN A 3 6.35 27.37 -19.91
C ASN A 3 6.32 27.31 -18.36
N MET A 4 5.13 27.40 -17.76
CA MET A 4 4.88 26.85 -16.43
C MET A 4 4.54 25.35 -16.50
N GLU A 5 5.14 24.61 -17.44
CA GLU A 5 5.24 23.15 -17.33
C GLU A 5 6.34 22.81 -16.32
N ARG A 6 6.09 23.17 -15.05
CA ARG A 6 6.82 22.56 -13.96
C ARG A 6 6.31 21.12 -13.90
N TYR A 7 6.97 20.20 -14.60
CA TYR A 7 6.85 18.77 -14.35
C TYR A 7 7.07 18.57 -12.84
N ARG A 8 5.98 18.55 -12.08
CA ARG A 8 6.04 18.46 -10.63
C ARG A 8 6.32 16.99 -10.37
N THR A 9 7.59 16.68 -10.14
CA THR A 9 8.05 15.33 -9.81
C THR A 9 7.21 14.79 -8.65
N LEU A 10 6.79 13.54 -8.78
CA LEU A 10 6.01 12.88 -7.74
C LEU A 10 6.90 12.73 -6.51
N SER A 11 6.42 13.21 -5.36
CA SER A 11 7.16 13.08 -4.10
C SER A 11 7.24 11.61 -3.72
N ILE A 12 8.46 11.07 -3.63
CA ILE A 12 8.72 9.69 -3.19
C ILE A 12 8.16 9.48 -1.79
N LEU A 13 8.43 10.41 -0.87
CA LEU A 13 7.89 10.34 0.50
C LEU A 13 6.36 10.40 0.51
N GLY A 14 5.77 11.31 -0.29
CA GLY A 14 4.32 11.42 -0.39
C GLY A 14 3.67 10.13 -0.91
N ALA A 15 4.24 9.52 -1.96
CA ALA A 15 3.76 8.26 -2.52
C ALA A 15 3.93 7.09 -1.55
N ALA A 16 5.07 7.00 -0.86
CA ALA A 16 5.31 5.99 0.16
C ALA A 16 4.29 6.08 1.30
N VAL A 17 4.07 7.27 1.87
CA VAL A 17 3.08 7.47 2.94
C VAL A 17 1.66 7.17 2.46
N ALA A 18 1.29 7.66 1.27
CA ALA A 18 -0.03 7.43 0.72
C ALA A 18 -0.31 5.94 0.48
N LEU A 19 0.63 5.20 -0.11
CA LEU A 19 0.46 3.76 -0.31
C LEU A 19 0.52 2.98 1.00
N SER A 20 1.34 3.35 1.97
CA SER A 20 1.30 2.71 3.30
C SER A 20 -0.07 2.84 3.95
N LEU A 21 -0.67 4.04 3.92
CA LEU A 21 -2.01 4.24 4.48
C LEU A 21 -3.07 3.45 3.71
N ALA A 22 -3.00 3.44 2.37
CA ALA A 22 -3.92 2.67 1.55
C ALA A 22 -3.83 1.16 1.85
N MET A 23 -2.61 0.62 1.97
CA MET A 23 -2.39 -0.79 2.30
C MET A 23 -2.89 -1.14 3.70
N VAL A 24 -2.65 -0.27 4.69
CA VAL A 24 -3.18 -0.45 6.05
C VAL A 24 -4.70 -0.47 6.07
N VAL A 25 -5.36 0.49 5.40
CA VAL A 25 -6.82 0.54 5.33
C VAL A 25 -7.39 -0.72 4.66
N LEU A 26 -6.76 -1.17 3.56
CA LEU A 26 -7.19 -2.36 2.86
C LEU A 26 -7.00 -3.63 3.70
N PHE A 27 -5.86 -3.77 4.39
CA PHE A 27 -5.63 -4.87 5.32
C PHE A 27 -6.68 -4.90 6.42
N VAL A 28 -6.96 -3.76 7.07
CA VAL A 28 -7.97 -3.65 8.13
C VAL A 28 -9.36 -4.01 7.59
N ALA A 29 -9.74 -3.49 6.42
CA ALA A 29 -11.03 -3.80 5.81
C ALA A 29 -11.17 -5.31 5.52
N CYS A 30 -10.16 -5.92 4.91
CA CYS A 30 -10.15 -7.36 4.62
C CYS A 30 -10.17 -8.21 5.89
N GLY A 31 -9.36 -7.86 6.89
CA GLY A 31 -9.31 -8.55 8.19
C GLY A 31 -10.63 -8.46 8.96
N LEU A 32 -11.32 -7.32 8.91
CA LEU A 32 -12.66 -7.17 9.50
C LEU A 32 -13.70 -8.03 8.79
N VAL A 33 -13.68 -8.10 7.45
CA VAL A 33 -14.59 -8.96 6.69
C VAL A 33 -14.39 -10.43 7.06
N GLU A 34 -13.14 -10.88 7.15
CA GLU A 34 -12.81 -12.24 7.57
C GLU A 34 -13.27 -12.52 9.01
N LEU A 35 -13.03 -11.59 9.93
CA LEU A 35 -13.43 -11.71 11.35
C LEU A 35 -14.96 -11.77 11.53
N LEU A 36 -15.71 -11.05 10.70
CA LEU A 36 -17.17 -11.06 10.70
C LEU A 36 -17.78 -12.30 10.01
N GLY A 37 -16.96 -13.25 9.56
CA GLY A 37 -17.41 -14.48 8.90
C GLY A 37 -17.76 -14.30 7.43
N GLY A 38 -17.32 -13.21 6.80
CA GLY A 38 -17.49 -13.00 5.36
C GLY A 38 -16.62 -13.97 4.56
N SER A 39 -17.22 -14.75 3.64
CA SER A 39 -16.54 -15.81 2.89
C SER A 39 -15.88 -15.35 1.58
N LEU A 40 -15.52 -14.07 1.45
CA LEU A 40 -14.92 -13.54 0.24
C LEU A 40 -13.47 -14.03 0.13
N GLN A 41 -13.17 -14.94 -0.81
CA GLN A 41 -11.82 -15.51 -0.97
C GLN A 41 -10.73 -14.43 -1.12
N VAL A 42 -11.07 -13.30 -1.76
CA VAL A 42 -10.16 -12.16 -1.95
C VAL A 42 -9.69 -11.55 -0.63
N THR A 43 -10.55 -11.47 0.40
CA THR A 43 -10.15 -10.87 1.68
C THR A 43 -9.15 -11.75 2.42
N HIS A 44 -9.37 -13.07 2.41
CA HIS A 44 -8.50 -14.06 3.03
C HIS A 44 -7.13 -14.12 2.34
N ALA A 45 -7.14 -14.13 1.00
CA ALA A 45 -5.91 -14.10 0.21
C ALA A 45 -5.12 -12.82 0.47
N TRP A 46 -5.80 -11.67 0.59
CA TRP A 46 -5.16 -10.40 0.90
C TRP A 46 -4.52 -10.39 2.30
N VAL A 47 -5.26 -10.83 3.33
CA VAL A 47 -4.74 -10.91 4.71
C VAL A 47 -3.51 -11.83 4.77
N SER A 48 -3.53 -12.95 4.06
CA SER A 48 -2.43 -13.93 4.01
C SER A 48 -1.13 -13.38 3.40
N LEU A 49 -1.16 -12.24 2.70
CA LEU A 49 0.05 -11.58 2.21
C LEU A 49 0.85 -10.89 3.33
N PHE A 50 0.19 -10.53 4.44
CA PHE A 50 0.77 -9.67 5.48
C PHE A 50 0.85 -10.33 6.86
N THR A 51 0.18 -11.45 7.08
CA THR A 51 0.23 -12.21 8.33
C THR A 51 0.03 -13.70 8.07
N LEU A 52 0.74 -14.54 8.82
CA LEU A 52 0.50 -15.99 8.87
C LEU A 52 -0.30 -16.38 10.13
N SER A 53 -0.45 -15.44 11.05
CA SER A 53 -1.22 -15.60 12.27
C SER A 53 -2.73 -15.52 11.97
N SER A 54 -3.53 -16.26 12.73
CA SER A 54 -5.00 -16.20 12.65
C SER A 54 -5.51 -14.79 12.96
N ILE A 55 -6.43 -14.26 12.15
CA ILE A 55 -6.92 -12.86 12.25
C ILE A 55 -7.57 -12.51 13.59
N GLY A 56 -8.03 -13.53 14.33
CA GLY A 56 -8.56 -13.36 15.69
C GLY A 56 -7.48 -13.10 16.76
N SER A 57 -6.20 -13.21 16.40
CA SER A 57 -5.08 -13.00 17.33
C SER A 57 -4.52 -11.57 17.26
N PRO A 58 -4.07 -10.98 18.38
CA PRO A 58 -3.40 -9.67 18.37
C PRO A 58 -2.13 -9.66 17.50
N GLN A 59 -1.44 -10.80 17.41
CA GLN A 59 -0.24 -10.97 16.59
C GLN A 59 -0.52 -10.69 15.11
N ALA A 60 -1.66 -11.16 14.58
CA ALA A 60 -2.03 -10.93 13.18
C ALA A 60 -2.17 -9.46 12.83
N TRP A 61 -2.67 -8.64 13.76
CA TRP A 61 -2.81 -7.20 13.57
C TRP A 61 -1.46 -6.49 13.63
N LEU A 62 -0.56 -6.91 14.52
CA LEU A 62 0.79 -6.34 14.60
C LEU A 62 1.59 -6.66 13.33
N GLU A 63 1.63 -7.92 12.92
CA GLU A 63 2.29 -8.37 11.68
C GLU A 63 1.67 -7.67 10.47
N GLY A 64 0.35 -7.75 10.35
CA GLY A 64 -0.39 -7.22 9.22
C GLY A 64 -0.22 -5.73 9.01
N LEU A 65 -0.33 -4.93 10.09
CA LEU A 65 -0.12 -3.48 10.02
C LEU A 65 1.34 -3.14 9.69
N PHE A 66 2.30 -3.82 10.31
CA PHE A 66 3.73 -3.58 10.06
C PHE A 66 4.09 -3.88 8.61
N PHE A 67 3.73 -5.06 8.11
CA PHE A 67 4.04 -5.46 6.73
C PHE A 67 3.23 -4.65 5.70
N SER A 68 2.00 -4.22 6.01
CA SER A 68 1.25 -3.28 5.16
C SER A 68 1.98 -1.95 4.98
N VAL A 69 2.51 -1.38 6.07
CA VAL A 69 3.31 -0.16 6.02
C VAL A 69 4.58 -0.39 5.21
N ALA A 70 5.33 -1.46 5.50
CA ALA A 70 6.57 -1.78 4.81
C ALA A 70 6.36 -1.97 3.30
N PHE A 71 5.33 -2.72 2.92
CA PHE A 71 4.97 -2.94 1.51
C PHE A 71 4.52 -1.64 0.83
N GLY A 72 3.75 -0.79 1.52
CA GLY A 72 3.37 0.53 1.01
C GLY A 72 4.55 1.48 0.80
N ILE A 73 5.53 1.48 1.72
CA ILE A 73 6.77 2.26 1.55
C ILE A 73 7.53 1.77 0.31
N LEU A 74 7.70 0.45 0.18
CA LEU A 74 8.43 -0.15 -0.93
C LEU A 74 7.75 0.16 -2.27
N THR A 75 6.46 -0.16 -2.38
CA THR A 75 5.70 0.05 -3.62
C THR A 75 5.57 1.53 -3.97
N GLY A 76 5.34 2.41 -2.99
CA GLY A 76 5.23 3.85 -3.22
C GLY A 76 6.54 4.48 -3.67
N SER A 77 7.65 4.02 -3.09
CA SER A 77 8.98 4.47 -3.49
C SER A 77 9.33 4.01 -4.91
N ILE A 78 9.04 2.74 -5.24
CA ILE A 78 9.24 2.20 -6.59
C ILE A 78 8.37 2.96 -7.60
N PHE A 79 7.07 3.10 -7.30
CA PHE A 79 6.12 3.78 -8.18
C PHE A 79 6.56 5.22 -8.48
N ALA A 80 6.88 6.00 -7.45
CA ALA A 80 7.32 7.38 -7.64
C ALA A 80 8.63 7.47 -8.43
N SER A 81 9.58 6.58 -8.16
CA SER A 81 10.87 6.56 -8.87
C SER A 81 10.68 6.24 -10.35
N VAL A 82 9.89 5.22 -10.66
CA VAL A 82 9.57 4.82 -12.04
C VAL A 82 8.78 5.91 -12.76
N HIS A 83 7.73 6.44 -12.12
CA HIS A 83 6.93 7.54 -12.66
C HIS A 83 7.83 8.74 -13.04
N ASN A 84 8.72 9.15 -12.12
CA ASN A 84 9.61 10.27 -12.37
C ASN A 84 10.64 9.97 -13.47
N ALA A 85 11.15 8.73 -13.56
CA ALA A 85 12.08 8.32 -14.61
C ALA A 85 11.43 8.28 -16.00
N VAL A 86 10.16 7.87 -16.09
CA VAL A 86 9.37 7.89 -17.33
C VAL A 86 9.05 9.32 -17.73
N ALA A 87 8.54 10.13 -16.79
CA ALA A 87 8.21 11.53 -17.03
C ALA A 87 9.42 12.35 -17.49
N ALA A 88 10.61 12.07 -16.94
CA ALA A 88 11.86 12.72 -17.36
C ALA A 88 12.26 12.40 -18.81
N ARG A 89 11.71 11.32 -19.40
CA ARG A 89 11.95 10.92 -20.80
C ARG A 89 10.88 11.45 -21.77
N GLY A 90 9.88 12.20 -21.28
CA GLY A 90 8.82 12.78 -22.11
C GLY A 90 7.84 11.75 -22.69
N LEU A 91 7.72 10.59 -22.05
CA LEU A 91 6.71 9.56 -22.33
C LEU A 91 5.50 9.77 -21.41
#